data_AF-A0A2E2EIY8-F1
#
_entry.id   AF-A0A2E2EIY8-F1
#
_cell.length_a   1.000
_cell.length_b   1.000
_cell.length_c   1.000
_cell.angle_alpha   90.00
_cell.angle_beta   90.00
_cell.angle_gamma   90.00
#
_symmetry.space_group_name_H-M   'P 1'
#
loop_
_entity.id
_entity.type
_entity.pdbx_description
1 polymer ?
#
loop_
_entity_poly.entity_id
_entity_poly.type
_entity_poly.pdbx_seq_one_letter_code
_entity_poly.pdbx_strand_id
1 'polypeptide(L)'
;MKNILFIFSLLSLLFLGGCLSPEVPQTELEFKEIVPYDSFSTTQSEKNLRAVDILQAKCMKCHTGHHDKWRAYDNIEDWKQDPSITAGYPERSSLITRLKGFGYANGDMPKLMPELTQEEHLILKDWIQAMEEEEKTIVSFKDTSFVVNEKTGSFSLEVEFNKPAVKPFVLKLKEKSVTESISYTIDKPLLEIIKGQSTASFVFNIVDNENIDGVRDYFFDLEVTSPGVLGSAWQFSLKIIDDEVSVPPEDMRFLNAYNVIQNKCISCHTSSIHDVFKDLNTSKRWVLNNFYIKPKDAKNSLLVKRLKNYGSDMPVGSAALSSAELKYIEEWIDNLSEINNPVANFSESLREVVEGAKTIKLKISLNKNIESTESFRIVVLDKSTLTTQEYSLSAQEISFSKDNLTQEILIHFKDDTSIENDESLFLKLEPKGSNAIAGLNSIVELRVLDDDSAQNILLNNAAIKINLPDRKFLASFFKVVFGPTVDSNIKKYIHSNIDIFGSKCDIYERTKDPSGNAEFSPMSECMEADYGLEQKTYSSQSSSPVKMAWIIDMCENTIQNDDLAVSHALGNVGLTQSSQLSDENIQKAFEIFYPGKKLPMNAISAFRDLGNVDANKKWKSILTGLCVSPEWMIL
;
A
#
# COMPACT_ATOMS: atom_id res chain seq x y z
N MET A 1 -90.87 -25.57 10.09
CA MET A 1 -90.93 -26.19 11.43
C MET A 1 -89.80 -25.62 12.27
N LYS A 2 -90.18 -24.98 13.38
CA LYS A 2 -89.42 -24.69 14.62
C LYS A 2 -88.00 -24.11 14.51
N ASN A 3 -87.58 -23.12 15.28
CA ASN A 3 -88.18 -22.10 16.13
C ASN A 3 -86.99 -21.52 16.93
N ILE A 4 -87.09 -20.24 17.27
CA ILE A 4 -86.50 -19.59 18.46
C ILE A 4 -85.02 -19.19 18.30
N LEU A 5 -84.75 -17.91 17.97
CA LEU A 5 -84.78 -16.70 18.81
C LEU A 5 -83.53 -16.58 19.71
N PHE A 6 -82.62 -15.62 19.47
CA PHE A 6 -82.74 -14.16 19.74
C PHE A 6 -82.47 -13.82 21.23
N ILE A 7 -81.79 -12.73 21.69
CA ILE A 7 -80.93 -11.60 21.25
C ILE A 7 -80.32 -11.03 22.56
N PHE A 8 -79.37 -10.10 22.38
CA PHE A 8 -79.15 -8.82 23.10
C PHE A 8 -77.99 -8.84 24.10
N SER A 9 -77.08 -7.86 24.11
CA SER A 9 -77.04 -6.48 23.59
C SER A 9 -75.57 -6.01 23.67
N LEU A 10 -75.00 -4.98 23.03
CA LEU A 10 -75.42 -3.58 22.85
C LEU A 10 -74.31 -2.91 21.96
N LEU A 11 -74.64 -2.36 20.77
CA LEU A 11 -74.67 -0.91 20.43
C LEU A 11 -73.27 -0.28 20.16
N SER A 12 -72.87 -0.07 18.90
CA SER A 12 -73.01 1.16 18.06
C SER A 12 -71.65 1.88 17.95
N LEU A 13 -71.20 2.53 16.86
CA LEU A 13 -71.86 3.27 15.78
C LEU A 13 -70.79 3.53 14.67
N LEU A 14 -71.19 3.50 13.39
CA LEU A 14 -70.71 4.26 12.21
C LEU A 14 -69.21 4.59 12.01
N PHE A 15 -68.64 4.23 10.85
CA PHE A 15 -68.29 5.17 9.75
C PHE A 15 -67.73 4.42 8.52
N LEU A 16 -68.25 4.77 7.33
CA LEU A 16 -67.67 4.46 6.02
C LEU A 16 -66.43 5.32 5.79
N GLY A 17 -65.39 4.73 5.19
CA GLY A 17 -64.24 5.48 4.67
C GLY A 17 -63.08 4.54 4.34
N GLY A 18 -62.81 4.36 3.05
CA GLY A 18 -61.58 3.70 2.61
C GLY A 18 -60.36 4.50 3.07
N CYS A 19 -59.38 3.80 3.64
CA CYS A 19 -58.07 4.38 3.92
C CYS A 19 -57.08 3.89 2.87
N LEU A 20 -56.64 4.87 2.08
CA LEU A 20 -55.32 4.95 1.47
C LEU A 20 -54.26 4.34 2.39
N SER A 21 -53.43 3.47 1.83
CA SER A 21 -52.22 2.96 2.46
C SER A 21 -51.31 4.13 2.86
N PRO A 22 -50.87 4.23 4.12
CA PRO A 22 -49.81 5.15 4.48
C PRO A 22 -48.47 4.61 3.95
N GLU A 23 -47.67 5.52 3.40
CA GLU A 23 -46.29 5.33 2.99
C GLU A 23 -45.49 4.60 4.08
N VAL A 24 -44.91 3.45 3.71
CA VAL A 24 -43.84 2.84 4.51
C VAL A 24 -42.58 3.65 4.22
N PRO A 25 -41.93 4.24 5.23
CA PRO A 25 -40.70 5.00 5.04
C PRO A 25 -39.62 4.09 4.45
N GLN A 26 -38.96 4.56 3.38
CA GLN A 26 -37.71 3.98 2.94
C GLN A 26 -36.71 4.07 4.09
N THR A 27 -36.52 2.94 4.78
CA THR A 27 -35.28 2.68 5.51
C THR A 27 -34.44 1.85 4.55
N GLU A 28 -33.34 2.45 4.08
CA GLU A 28 -32.24 1.72 3.47
C GLU A 28 -31.87 0.55 4.38
N LEU A 29 -32.27 -0.66 3.98
CA LEU A 29 -31.52 -1.83 4.37
C LEU A 29 -30.23 -1.78 3.55
N GLU A 30 -29.18 -1.23 4.13
CA GLU A 30 -27.81 -1.45 3.64
C GLU A 30 -27.58 -2.96 3.57
N PHE A 31 -27.73 -3.51 2.38
CA PHE A 31 -27.20 -4.82 2.05
C PHE A 31 -25.69 -4.67 2.03
N LYS A 32 -25.07 -5.02 3.15
CA LYS A 32 -23.62 -5.12 3.24
C LYS A 32 -23.18 -6.26 2.35
N GLU A 33 -22.57 -5.89 1.24
CA GLU A 33 -22.02 -6.78 0.23
C GLU A 33 -21.01 -7.73 0.91
N ILE A 34 -21.20 -9.04 0.76
CA ILE A 34 -20.20 -10.02 1.18
C ILE A 34 -19.10 -9.97 0.11
N VAL A 35 -18.07 -9.16 0.39
CA VAL A 35 -16.92 -8.95 -0.50
C VAL A 35 -16.13 -10.27 -0.60
N PRO A 36 -15.90 -10.82 -1.80
CA PRO A 36 -14.99 -11.94 -2.01
C PRO A 36 -13.56 -11.59 -1.59
N TYR A 37 -12.79 -12.60 -1.20
CA TYR A 37 -11.41 -12.48 -0.73
C TYR A 37 -10.48 -11.90 -1.81
N ASP A 38 -10.35 -10.56 -1.82
CA ASP A 38 -9.12 -9.89 -2.20
C ASP A 38 -8.28 -9.71 -0.93
N SER A 39 -6.99 -10.03 -1.06
CA SER A 39 -5.97 -9.70 -0.08
C SER A 39 -6.01 -8.21 0.25
N PHE A 40 -5.88 -7.89 1.54
CA PHE A 40 -5.89 -6.55 2.15
C PHE A 40 -7.26 -5.86 2.33
N SER A 41 -7.91 -6.17 3.45
CA SER A 41 -8.66 -5.11 4.14
C SER A 41 -7.66 -4.18 4.83
N THR A 42 -7.73 -2.88 4.51
CA THR A 42 -6.76 -1.88 4.98
C THR A 42 -7.18 -1.17 6.26
N THR A 43 -8.45 -1.25 6.67
CA THR A 43 -8.96 -0.50 7.83
C THR A 43 -9.39 -1.43 8.98
N GLN A 44 -9.18 -1.02 10.23
CA GLN A 44 -9.61 -1.80 11.40
C GLN A 44 -11.13 -1.98 11.45
N SER A 45 -11.90 -1.03 10.91
CA SER A 45 -13.36 -1.11 10.82
C SER A 45 -13.79 -2.32 9.99
N GLU A 46 -13.22 -2.50 8.80
CA GLU A 46 -13.52 -3.65 7.93
C GLU A 46 -13.04 -4.97 8.54
N LYS A 47 -11.84 -5.00 9.14
CA LYS A 47 -11.34 -6.18 9.89
C LYS A 47 -12.30 -6.55 11.03
N ASN A 48 -12.81 -5.54 11.75
CA ASN A 48 -13.79 -5.74 12.81
C ASN A 48 -15.11 -6.31 12.31
N LEU A 49 -15.63 -5.75 11.23
CA LEU A 49 -16.89 -6.21 10.64
C LEU A 49 -16.80 -7.68 10.20
N ARG A 50 -15.72 -8.06 9.51
CA ARG A 50 -15.48 -9.44 9.06
C ARG A 50 -15.35 -10.42 10.22
N ALA A 51 -14.59 -10.04 11.25
CA ALA A 51 -14.44 -10.88 12.44
C ALA A 51 -15.77 -11.06 13.18
N VAL A 52 -16.54 -9.98 13.35
CA VAL A 52 -17.87 -10.03 13.97
C VAL A 52 -18.83 -10.91 13.16
N ASP A 53 -18.81 -10.84 11.82
CA ASP A 53 -19.64 -11.70 10.96
C ASP A 53 -19.32 -13.19 11.16
N ILE A 54 -18.03 -13.54 11.26
CA ILE A 54 -17.57 -14.92 11.54
C ILE A 54 -18.07 -15.37 12.93
N LEU A 55 -17.86 -14.55 13.96
CA LEU A 55 -18.28 -14.88 15.33
C LEU A 55 -19.81 -14.98 15.44
N GLN A 56 -20.54 -14.13 14.72
CA GLN A 56 -21.99 -14.17 14.69
C GLN A 56 -22.48 -15.46 14.02
N ALA A 57 -21.89 -15.81 12.88
CA ALA A 57 -22.26 -17.01 12.12
C ALA A 57 -21.92 -18.32 12.85
N LYS A 58 -20.74 -18.40 13.47
CA LYS A 58 -20.20 -19.66 14.02
C LYS A 58 -20.42 -19.84 15.52
N CYS A 59 -20.57 -18.75 16.28
CA CYS A 59 -20.60 -18.78 17.74
C CYS A 59 -21.94 -18.25 18.30
N MET A 60 -22.40 -17.08 17.87
CA MET A 60 -23.55 -16.40 18.50
C MET A 60 -24.92 -16.96 18.06
N LYS A 61 -25.00 -17.60 16.90
CA LYS A 61 -26.24 -18.25 16.40
C LYS A 61 -26.65 -19.52 17.16
N CYS A 62 -25.70 -20.23 17.79
CA CYS A 62 -25.96 -21.54 18.40
C CYS A 62 -25.86 -21.57 19.94
N HIS A 63 -25.40 -20.49 20.58
CA HIS A 63 -25.25 -20.41 22.04
C HIS A 63 -26.09 -19.27 22.64
N THR A 64 -27.32 -19.56 23.08
CA THR A 64 -28.06 -18.66 23.99
C THR A 64 -27.53 -18.85 25.41
N GLY A 65 -27.04 -17.78 26.05
CA GLY A 65 -26.57 -17.75 27.44
C GLY A 65 -25.07 -17.53 27.64
N HIS A 66 -24.21 -17.83 26.65
CA HIS A 66 -22.74 -17.71 26.78
C HIS A 66 -22.13 -16.54 25.99
N HIS A 67 -22.66 -16.23 24.80
CA HIS A 67 -22.20 -15.13 23.94
C HIS A 67 -23.24 -14.01 23.81
N ASP A 68 -24.19 -13.95 24.75
CA ASP A 68 -25.26 -12.95 24.76
C ASP A 68 -24.71 -11.53 24.83
N LYS A 69 -23.57 -11.36 25.52
CA LYS A 69 -22.84 -10.09 25.60
C LYS A 69 -22.27 -9.65 24.26
N TRP A 70 -21.71 -10.58 23.48
CA TRP A 70 -21.14 -10.28 22.16
C TRP A 70 -22.19 -9.77 21.18
N ARG A 71 -23.47 -10.11 21.38
CA ARG A 71 -24.59 -9.61 20.57
C ARG A 71 -24.93 -8.14 20.82
N ALA A 72 -24.41 -7.57 21.91
CA ALA A 72 -24.61 -6.18 22.29
C ALA A 72 -23.34 -5.33 22.09
N TYR A 73 -22.29 -5.88 21.48
CA TYR A 73 -21.07 -5.14 21.16
C TYR A 73 -21.26 -4.42 19.84
N ASP A 74 -21.26 -3.09 19.88
CA ASP A 74 -21.54 -2.23 18.73
C ASP A 74 -20.27 -1.59 18.16
N ASN A 75 -19.15 -1.69 18.88
CA ASN A 75 -17.89 -1.09 18.48
C ASN A 75 -16.68 -1.94 18.94
N ILE A 76 -15.49 -1.61 18.41
CA ILE A 76 -14.25 -2.34 18.69
C ILE A 76 -13.80 -2.22 20.16
N GLU A 77 -14.16 -1.15 20.88
CA GLU A 77 -13.77 -0.97 22.28
C GLU A 77 -14.49 -1.96 23.20
N ASP A 78 -15.73 -2.33 22.87
CA ASP A 78 -16.45 -3.38 23.59
C ASP A 78 -15.74 -4.73 23.45
N TRP A 79 -15.22 -5.04 22.25
CA TRP A 79 -14.44 -6.25 21.99
C TRP A 79 -13.06 -6.22 22.67
N LYS A 80 -12.38 -5.07 22.72
CA LYS A 80 -11.11 -4.92 23.44
C LYS A 80 -11.24 -5.16 24.95
N GLN A 81 -12.42 -4.91 25.51
CA GLN A 81 -12.71 -5.12 26.93
C GLN A 81 -13.20 -6.54 27.25
N ASP A 82 -13.46 -7.37 26.24
CA ASP A 82 -13.94 -8.73 26.44
C ASP A 82 -12.82 -9.64 27.00
N PRO A 83 -13.08 -10.38 28.10
CA PRO A 83 -12.06 -11.25 28.72
C PRO A 83 -11.51 -12.36 27.81
N SER A 84 -12.19 -12.68 26.71
CA SER A 84 -11.72 -13.68 25.75
C SER A 84 -10.67 -13.16 24.77
N ILE A 85 -10.47 -11.84 24.71
CA ILE A 85 -9.56 -11.15 23.80
C ILE A 85 -8.43 -10.51 24.59
N THR A 86 -7.21 -10.76 24.13
CA THR A 86 -6.02 -9.99 24.52
C THR A 86 -5.61 -9.20 23.27
N ALA A 87 -6.04 -7.94 23.18
CA ALA A 87 -5.80 -7.07 22.03
C ALA A 87 -4.30 -7.04 21.66
N GLY A 88 -3.97 -7.22 20.38
CA GLY A 88 -2.60 -7.31 19.89
C GLY A 88 -1.92 -8.67 20.07
N TYR A 89 -2.54 -9.61 20.80
CA TYR A 89 -1.96 -10.92 21.11
C TYR A 89 -2.95 -12.06 20.81
N PRO A 90 -3.13 -12.43 19.52
CA PRO A 90 -4.07 -13.47 19.12
C PRO A 90 -3.79 -14.81 19.83
N GLU A 91 -2.52 -15.21 19.95
CA GLU A 91 -2.13 -16.47 20.59
C GLU A 91 -2.36 -16.53 22.10
N ARG A 92 -2.59 -15.37 22.75
CA ARG A 92 -2.93 -15.28 24.18
C ARG A 92 -4.43 -15.12 24.40
N SER A 93 -5.18 -14.86 23.33
CA SER A 93 -6.63 -14.68 23.39
C SER A 93 -7.31 -16.03 23.53
N SER A 94 -8.14 -16.19 24.58
CA SER A 94 -8.89 -17.43 24.77
C SER A 94 -9.92 -17.69 23.67
N LEU A 95 -10.31 -16.64 22.93
CA LEU A 95 -11.06 -16.77 21.69
C LEU A 95 -10.36 -17.65 20.66
N ILE A 96 -9.06 -17.43 20.42
CA ILE A 96 -8.26 -18.18 19.42
C ILE A 96 -7.84 -19.54 19.97
N THR A 97 -7.35 -19.59 21.21
CA THR A 97 -6.78 -20.82 21.78
C THR A 97 -7.81 -21.92 22.06
N ARG A 98 -9.11 -21.60 21.99
CA ARG A 98 -10.21 -22.57 22.13
C ARG A 98 -10.79 -23.04 20.80
N LEU A 99 -10.33 -22.50 19.66
CA LEU A 99 -10.80 -22.90 18.34
C LEU A 99 -10.35 -24.33 18.02
N LYS A 100 -11.30 -25.15 17.59
CA LYS A 100 -11.09 -26.52 17.14
C LYS A 100 -10.22 -26.51 15.89
N GLY A 101 -9.21 -27.38 15.87
CA GLY A 101 -8.21 -27.46 14.81
C GLY A 101 -7.07 -26.44 14.88
N PHE A 102 -7.20 -25.38 15.69
CA PHE A 102 -6.22 -24.28 15.74
C PHE A 102 -5.69 -23.98 17.15
N GLY A 103 -6.46 -24.30 18.19
CA GLY A 103 -6.15 -24.01 19.59
C GLY A 103 -5.31 -25.08 20.31
N TYR A 104 -4.85 -24.77 21.53
CA TYR A 104 -4.06 -25.70 22.34
C TYR A 104 -4.85 -26.97 22.68
N ALA A 105 -4.21 -28.13 22.50
CA ALA A 105 -4.80 -29.46 22.70
C ALA A 105 -6.03 -29.78 21.80
N ASN A 106 -6.10 -29.17 20.60
CA ASN A 106 -7.25 -29.22 19.69
C ASN A 106 -8.51 -28.69 20.37
N GLY A 107 -8.62 -27.35 20.39
CA GLY A 107 -9.69 -26.61 21.05
C GLY A 107 -11.10 -27.19 20.85
N ASP A 108 -12.00 -26.91 21.78
CA ASP A 108 -13.32 -27.55 21.82
C ASP A 108 -14.44 -26.75 21.15
N MET A 109 -14.13 -25.62 20.49
CA MET A 109 -15.12 -24.70 19.91
C MET A 109 -14.92 -24.47 18.41
N PRO A 110 -15.97 -24.43 17.58
CA PRO A 110 -17.37 -24.50 17.96
C PRO A 110 -17.86 -25.95 18.19
N LYS A 111 -18.72 -26.18 19.21
CA LYS A 111 -19.19 -27.52 19.62
C LYS A 111 -20.25 -28.14 18.72
N LEU A 112 -21.09 -27.31 18.10
CA LEU A 112 -22.30 -27.71 17.38
C LEU A 112 -22.31 -27.26 15.91
N MET A 113 -21.22 -26.64 15.46
CA MET A 113 -21.04 -26.14 14.11
C MET A 113 -19.79 -26.77 13.49
N PRO A 114 -19.69 -26.78 12.15
CA PRO A 114 -18.45 -27.15 11.48
C PRO A 114 -17.27 -26.32 11.99
N GLU A 115 -16.08 -26.91 11.93
CA GLU A 115 -14.82 -26.24 12.24
C GLU A 115 -14.67 -24.98 11.40
N LEU A 116 -13.97 -23.98 11.95
CA LEU A 116 -13.61 -22.80 11.17
C LEU A 116 -12.68 -23.24 10.04
N THR A 117 -12.78 -22.56 8.90
CA THR A 117 -11.78 -22.71 7.84
C THR A 117 -10.47 -22.04 8.28
N GLN A 118 -9.37 -22.42 7.62
CA GLN A 118 -8.06 -21.78 7.85
C GLN A 118 -8.11 -20.27 7.57
N GLU A 119 -8.91 -19.85 6.59
CA GLU A 119 -9.12 -18.44 6.24
C GLU A 119 -9.88 -17.69 7.35
N GLU A 120 -11.00 -18.24 7.83
CA GLU A 120 -11.76 -17.66 8.94
C GLU A 120 -10.90 -17.53 10.21
N HIS A 121 -10.05 -18.52 10.47
CA HIS A 121 -9.09 -18.47 11.57
C HIS A 121 -8.05 -17.35 11.41
N LEU A 122 -7.48 -17.17 10.22
CA LEU A 122 -6.53 -16.10 9.95
C LEU A 122 -7.18 -14.71 10.10
N ILE A 123 -8.41 -14.54 9.62
CA ILE A 123 -9.17 -13.28 9.78
C ILE A 123 -9.32 -12.91 11.26
N LEU A 124 -9.66 -13.88 12.13
CA LEU A 124 -9.78 -13.63 13.56
C LEU A 124 -8.43 -13.28 14.21
N LYS A 125 -7.33 -13.92 13.78
CA LYS A 125 -5.98 -13.60 14.28
C LYS A 125 -5.55 -12.20 13.88
N ASP A 126 -5.71 -11.86 12.60
CA ASP A 126 -5.32 -10.56 12.06
C ASP A 126 -6.17 -9.43 12.66
N TRP A 127 -7.45 -9.68 12.90
CA TRP A 127 -8.33 -8.75 13.58
C TRP A 127 -7.88 -8.45 15.01
N ILE A 128 -7.55 -9.47 15.82
CA ILE A 128 -7.05 -9.29 17.19
C ILE A 128 -5.69 -8.61 17.19
N GLN A 129 -4.79 -9.00 16.30
CA GLN A 129 -3.46 -8.40 16.14
C GLN A 129 -3.59 -6.89 15.87
N ALA A 130 -4.49 -6.51 14.98
CA ALA A 130 -4.67 -5.12 14.56
C ALA A 130 -5.35 -4.22 15.62
N MET A 131 -5.95 -4.79 16.68
CA MET A 131 -6.55 -4.03 17.78
C MET A 131 -5.56 -3.13 18.56
N GLU A 132 -4.27 -3.46 18.55
CA GLU A 132 -3.22 -2.67 19.23
C GLU A 132 -2.41 -1.79 18.24
N GLU A 133 -2.44 -2.09 16.94
CA GLU A 133 -1.60 -1.42 15.93
C GLU A 133 -2.08 -0.01 15.55
N GLU A 134 -3.40 0.25 15.59
CA GLU A 134 -3.92 1.61 15.36
C GLU A 134 -3.64 2.57 16.52
N GLU A 135 -3.38 2.07 17.72
CA GLU A 135 -3.06 2.89 18.89
C GLU A 135 -1.57 3.27 18.93
N LYS A 136 -0.73 2.54 18.18
CA LYS A 136 0.70 2.81 18.10
C LYS A 136 0.97 4.09 17.33
N THR A 137 1.73 4.97 17.96
CA THR A 137 2.20 6.22 17.37
C THR A 137 3.71 6.13 17.19
N ILE A 138 4.18 6.22 15.95
CA ILE A 138 5.61 6.18 15.64
C ILE A 138 6.18 7.59 15.87
N VAL A 139 7.23 7.68 16.67
CA VAL A 139 7.88 8.94 17.04
C VAL A 139 9.32 8.96 16.58
N SER A 140 9.75 10.08 16.01
CA SER A 140 11.12 10.29 15.51
C SER A 140 11.60 11.70 15.84
N PHE A 141 12.90 11.90 16.02
CA PHE A 141 13.46 13.24 15.98
C PHE A 141 13.32 13.82 14.58
N LYS A 142 12.92 15.10 14.52
CA LYS A 142 12.90 15.85 13.26
C LYS A 142 14.32 16.09 12.72
N ASP A 143 15.24 16.39 13.63
CA ASP A 143 16.66 16.59 13.36
C ASP A 143 17.50 15.63 14.21
N THR A 144 18.47 14.94 13.62
CA THR A 144 19.31 13.94 14.31
C THR A 144 20.65 14.50 14.79
N SER A 145 20.96 15.76 14.48
CA SER A 145 22.18 16.40 14.95
C SER A 145 22.04 17.92 15.02
N PHE A 146 22.53 18.55 16.08
CA PHE A 146 22.76 20.00 16.13
C PHE A 146 24.22 20.34 16.44
N VAL A 147 24.62 21.49 15.93
CA VAL A 147 25.86 22.18 16.31
C VAL A 147 25.45 23.54 16.85
N VAL A 148 25.86 23.89 18.06
CA VAL A 148 25.49 25.14 18.73
C VAL A 148 26.70 25.83 19.32
N ASN A 149 26.63 27.15 19.43
CA ASN A 149 27.60 27.94 20.19
C ASN A 149 27.29 27.88 21.68
N GLU A 150 28.31 28.04 22.53
CA GLU A 150 28.10 28.16 23.97
C GLU A 150 27.21 29.36 24.35
N LYS A 151 27.24 30.46 23.58
CA LYS A 151 26.34 31.63 23.73
C LYS A 151 24.93 31.49 23.16
N THR A 152 24.56 30.32 22.66
CA THR A 152 23.22 30.12 22.06
C THR A 152 22.10 30.37 23.06
N GLY A 153 22.36 30.18 24.36
CA GLY A 153 21.36 30.34 25.42
C GLY A 153 20.42 29.14 25.45
N SER A 154 19.44 29.05 24.55
CA SER A 154 18.56 27.88 24.48
C SER A 154 18.06 27.55 23.07
N PHE A 155 17.74 26.28 22.84
CA PHE A 155 17.13 25.78 21.61
C PHE A 155 16.14 24.65 21.89
N SER A 156 15.28 24.33 20.92
CA SER A 156 14.33 23.21 21.00
C SER A 156 14.65 22.10 20.01
N LEU A 157 14.72 20.87 20.50
CA LEU A 157 14.78 19.65 19.70
C LEU A 157 13.38 19.10 19.50
N GLU A 158 12.89 19.11 18.26
CA GLU A 158 11.53 18.67 17.92
C GLU A 158 11.46 17.16 17.68
N VAL A 159 10.40 16.54 18.20
CA VAL A 159 10.00 15.15 17.96
C VAL A 159 8.70 15.17 17.14
N GLU A 160 8.70 14.50 16.00
CA GLU A 160 7.56 14.38 15.09
C GLU A 160 6.89 13.02 15.21
N PHE A 161 5.57 12.99 15.05
CA PHE A 161 4.77 11.77 15.10
C PHE A 161 4.22 11.47 13.71
N ASN A 162 4.14 10.19 13.34
CA ASN A 162 3.56 9.78 12.04
C ASN A 162 2.07 10.09 11.92
N LYS A 163 1.37 10.20 13.06
CA LYS A 163 -0.05 10.58 13.18
C LYS A 163 -0.30 11.19 14.57
N PRO A 164 -1.42 11.91 14.77
CA PRO A 164 -1.81 12.37 16.10
C PRO A 164 -1.92 11.21 17.09
N ALA A 165 -1.38 11.39 18.30
CA ALA A 165 -1.39 10.39 19.35
C ALA A 165 -2.81 9.97 19.72
N VAL A 166 -3.10 8.67 19.66
CA VAL A 166 -4.45 8.14 19.95
C VAL A 166 -4.66 7.92 21.46
N LYS A 167 -3.59 7.54 22.17
CA LYS A 167 -3.55 7.34 23.62
C LYS A 167 -2.32 8.03 24.23
N PRO A 168 -2.35 8.40 25.53
CA PRO A 168 -1.20 8.97 26.20
C PRO A 168 -0.01 7.99 26.26
N PHE A 169 1.20 8.53 26.10
CA PHE A 169 2.46 7.81 26.31
C PHE A 169 3.54 8.78 26.79
N VAL A 170 4.69 8.26 27.21
CA VAL A 170 5.80 9.07 27.71
C VAL A 170 7.00 8.97 26.77
N LEU A 171 7.57 10.13 26.45
CA LEU A 171 8.89 10.25 25.84
C LEU A 171 9.93 10.57 26.90
N LYS A 172 11.11 9.97 26.79
CA LYS A 172 12.24 10.25 27.66
C LYS A 172 13.50 10.38 26.84
N LEU A 173 14.24 11.46 27.08
CA LEU A 173 15.55 11.69 26.47
C LEU A 173 16.64 11.17 27.41
N LYS A 174 17.51 10.31 26.89
CA LYS A 174 18.59 9.69 27.66
C LYS A 174 19.93 10.00 27.05
N GLU A 175 20.78 10.69 27.80
CA GLU A 175 22.18 10.89 27.42
C GLU A 175 22.98 9.59 27.54
N LYS A 176 23.82 9.31 26.55
CA LYS A 176 24.69 8.13 26.48
C LYS A 176 26.03 8.31 27.20
N SER A 177 26.52 9.55 27.29
CA SER A 177 27.83 9.86 27.86
C SER A 177 27.66 10.73 29.09
N VAL A 178 27.90 10.19 30.29
CA VAL A 178 27.91 10.99 31.52
C VAL A 178 29.28 11.66 31.63
N THR A 179 29.46 12.81 31.00
CA THR A 179 30.63 13.68 31.24
C THR A 179 30.30 14.66 32.37
N GLU A 180 31.22 14.83 33.32
CA GLU A 180 31.02 15.61 34.57
C GLU A 180 30.94 17.14 34.38
N SER A 181 31.00 17.66 33.15
CA SER A 181 30.85 19.11 32.87
C SER A 181 29.45 19.43 32.33
N ILE A 182 28.65 20.17 33.09
CA ILE A 182 27.29 20.58 32.71
C ILE A 182 27.38 21.76 31.73
N SER A 183 27.62 21.47 30.45
CA SER A 183 27.58 22.50 29.39
C SER A 183 26.17 22.77 28.87
N TYR A 184 25.19 22.01 29.35
CA TYR A 184 23.79 22.22 29.04
C TYR A 184 22.89 21.67 30.16
N THR A 185 21.65 22.14 30.19
CA THR A 185 20.55 21.57 30.98
C THR A 185 19.36 21.29 30.07
N ILE A 186 18.48 20.36 30.45
CA ILE A 186 17.24 20.06 29.73
C ILE A 186 16.07 20.35 30.67
N ASP A 187 15.16 21.24 30.26
CA ASP A 187 14.03 21.68 31.10
C ASP A 187 13.17 20.50 31.60
N LYS A 188 12.83 19.61 30.67
CA LYS A 188 12.02 18.41 30.91
C LYS A 188 12.56 17.24 30.09
N PRO A 189 13.43 16.40 30.66
CA PRO A 189 13.94 15.21 29.97
C PRO A 189 12.89 14.09 29.83
N LEU A 190 11.73 14.25 30.47
CA LEU A 190 10.56 13.39 30.36
C LEU A 190 9.35 14.23 29.94
N LEU A 191 8.69 13.83 28.86
CA LEU A 191 7.51 14.49 28.31
C LEU A 191 6.32 13.53 28.30
N GLU A 192 5.22 13.94 28.92
CA GLU A 192 3.94 13.25 28.82
C GLU A 192 3.21 13.70 27.56
N ILE A 193 2.91 12.75 26.68
CA ILE A 193 2.17 12.99 25.45
C ILE A 193 0.70 12.69 25.71
N ILE A 194 -0.17 13.59 25.29
CA ILE A 194 -1.63 13.45 25.43
C ILE A 194 -2.28 13.12 24.10
N LYS A 195 -3.53 12.64 24.16
CA LYS A 195 -4.34 12.35 22.98
C LYS A 195 -4.48 13.59 22.07
N GLY A 196 -4.30 13.39 20.77
CA GLY A 196 -4.41 14.41 19.72
C GLY A 196 -3.11 15.18 19.45
N GLN A 197 -2.09 15.03 20.30
CA GLN A 197 -0.81 15.69 20.11
C GLN A 197 -0.06 15.05 18.92
N SER A 198 0.59 15.87 18.08
CA SER A 198 1.27 15.41 16.86
C SER A 198 2.78 15.68 16.85
N THR A 199 3.27 16.50 17.79
CA THR A 199 4.69 16.78 17.98
C THR A 199 4.98 17.04 19.45
N ALA A 200 6.24 16.96 19.84
CA ALA A 200 6.74 17.36 21.16
C ALA A 200 8.12 18.01 21.01
N SER A 201 8.63 18.68 22.05
CA SER A 201 9.97 19.25 22.00
C SER A 201 10.69 19.20 23.33
N PHE A 202 11.97 18.84 23.28
CA PHE A 202 12.89 18.95 24.41
C PHE A 202 13.62 20.30 24.30
N VAL A 203 13.61 21.09 25.39
CA VAL A 203 14.31 22.38 25.43
C VAL A 203 15.66 22.19 26.10
N PHE A 204 16.71 22.53 25.37
CA PHE A 204 18.09 22.56 25.84
C PHE A 204 18.45 24.00 26.20
N ASN A 205 19.02 24.22 27.38
CA ASN A 205 19.67 25.47 27.76
C ASN A 205 21.17 25.24 27.80
N ILE A 206 21.92 25.96 26.98
CA ILE A 206 23.38 25.92 26.91
C ILE A 206 23.96 26.86 27.97
N VAL A 207 24.94 26.37 28.70
CA VAL A 207 25.61 27.14 29.76
C VAL A 207 26.78 27.88 29.12
N ASP A 208 26.70 29.21 29.09
CA ASP A 208 27.76 30.12 28.65
C ASP A 208 28.76 30.42 29.79
N ASN A 209 30.06 30.32 29.51
CA ASN A 209 31.10 30.59 30.48
C ASN A 209 32.39 31.16 29.82
N GLU A 210 33.30 31.74 30.61
CA GLU A 210 34.49 32.43 30.06
C GLU A 210 35.74 31.53 29.91
N ASN A 211 35.63 30.22 30.13
CA ASN A 211 36.75 29.29 30.02
C ASN A 211 36.85 28.69 28.63
N ILE A 212 38.07 28.44 28.16
CA ILE A 212 38.30 27.68 26.93
C ILE A 212 38.12 26.19 27.24
N ASP A 213 36.91 25.70 27.05
CA ASP A 213 36.48 24.32 27.27
C ASP A 213 36.55 23.46 25.99
N GLY A 214 36.77 24.10 24.84
CA GLY A 214 36.90 23.44 23.54
C GLY A 214 35.60 22.79 23.03
N VAL A 215 35.65 22.10 21.88
CA VAL A 215 34.46 21.49 21.29
C VAL A 215 34.06 20.21 22.03
N ARG A 216 32.79 20.09 22.40
CA ARG A 216 32.22 18.95 23.14
C ARG A 216 31.10 18.29 22.36
N ASP A 217 31.09 16.96 22.35
CA ASP A 217 30.11 16.14 21.63
C ASP A 217 29.28 15.30 22.62
N TYR A 218 27.96 15.37 22.50
CA TYR A 218 26.98 14.67 23.33
C TYR A 218 26.07 13.80 22.46
N PHE A 219 25.64 12.67 22.99
CA PHE A 219 24.80 11.70 22.29
C PHE A 219 23.60 11.31 23.14
N PHE A 220 22.42 11.28 22.52
CA PHE A 220 21.16 11.02 23.19
C PHE A 220 20.36 9.94 22.45
N ASP A 221 19.66 9.13 23.23
CA ASP A 221 18.67 8.17 22.74
C ASP A 221 17.27 8.60 23.18
N LEU A 222 16.30 8.48 22.27
CA LEU A 222 14.89 8.58 22.58
C LEU A 222 14.39 7.24 23.13
N GLU A 223 13.80 7.27 24.33
CA GLU A 223 13.06 6.15 24.91
C GLU A 223 11.55 6.49 24.89
N VAL A 224 10.71 5.51 24.59
CA VAL A 224 9.25 5.66 24.52
C VAL A 224 8.53 4.52 25.25
N THR A 225 7.44 4.83 25.94
CA THR A 225 6.56 3.82 26.54
C THR A 225 5.43 3.43 25.59
N SER A 226 4.98 2.16 25.64
CA SER A 226 3.77 1.73 24.93
C SER A 226 2.56 2.63 25.29
N PRO A 227 1.70 3.01 24.32
CA PRO A 227 1.66 2.54 22.93
C PRO A 227 2.58 3.28 21.94
N GLY A 228 3.40 4.24 22.37
CA GLY A 228 4.37 4.87 21.48
C GLY A 228 5.45 3.88 21.01
N VAL A 229 5.95 4.08 19.78
CA VAL A 229 6.96 3.22 19.14
C VAL A 229 8.04 4.10 18.54
N LEU A 230 9.32 3.70 18.70
CA LEU A 230 10.43 4.42 18.07
C LEU A 230 10.39 4.25 16.55
N GLY A 231 10.52 5.36 15.84
CA GLY A 231 10.82 5.38 14.42
C GLY A 231 12.33 5.21 14.16
N SER A 232 12.73 5.43 12.91
CA SER A 232 14.12 5.24 12.48
C SER A 232 15.08 6.29 13.05
N ALA A 233 14.63 7.53 13.27
CA ALA A 233 15.44 8.61 13.83
C ALA A 233 15.24 8.73 15.35
N TRP A 234 15.83 7.79 16.10
CA TRP A 234 15.74 7.74 17.58
C TRP A 234 17.04 8.14 18.29
N GLN A 235 18.10 8.46 17.54
CA GLN A 235 19.38 8.94 18.07
C GLN A 235 19.59 10.41 17.70
N PHE A 236 20.13 11.18 18.64
CA PHE A 236 20.44 12.59 18.45
C PHE A 236 21.87 12.89 18.92
N SER A 237 22.59 13.73 18.16
CA SER A 237 23.92 14.22 18.51
C SER A 237 23.93 15.73 18.69
N LEU A 238 24.60 16.22 19.73
CA LEU A 238 24.76 17.65 19.99
C LEU A 238 26.24 17.98 20.09
N LYS A 239 26.71 18.88 19.23
CA LYS A 239 28.05 19.46 19.31
C LYS A 239 27.95 20.87 19.87
N ILE A 240 28.56 21.11 21.03
CA ILE A 240 28.69 22.44 21.62
C ILE A 240 30.08 22.98 21.29
N ILE A 241 30.12 24.17 20.70
CA ILE A 241 31.34 24.86 20.33
C ILE A 241 31.56 26.04 21.27
N ASP A 242 32.65 25.92 22.03
CA ASP A 242 33.30 26.97 22.82
C ASP A 242 33.61 28.21 21.98
N ASP A 243 33.37 29.39 22.53
CA ASP A 243 33.48 30.66 21.80
C ASP A 243 34.56 31.61 22.35
N GLU A 244 35.29 31.14 23.35
CA GLU A 244 36.39 31.79 24.04
C GLU A 244 37.69 31.73 23.20
N VAL A 245 37.67 30.97 22.10
CA VAL A 245 38.75 30.96 21.10
C VAL A 245 38.64 32.19 20.18
N SER A 246 39.72 32.99 20.14
CA SER A 246 39.81 34.22 19.30
C SER A 246 39.49 34.05 17.82
N VAL A 247 39.53 32.83 17.30
CA VAL A 247 38.98 32.45 15.99
C VAL A 247 38.11 31.22 16.22
N PRO A 248 36.77 31.32 16.04
CA PRO A 248 35.86 30.20 16.27
C PRO A 248 36.25 28.99 15.40
N PRO A 249 36.06 27.74 15.83
CA PRO A 249 36.29 26.55 14.99
C PRO A 249 35.58 26.64 13.62
N GLU A 250 36.10 25.93 12.61
CA GLU A 250 35.56 25.99 11.23
C GLU A 250 34.05 25.71 11.18
N ASP A 251 33.60 24.69 11.91
CA ASP A 251 32.18 24.32 11.99
C ASP A 251 31.32 25.47 12.51
N MET A 252 31.82 26.26 13.47
CA MET A 252 31.12 27.41 14.03
C MET A 252 31.07 28.58 13.05
N ARG A 253 32.18 28.85 12.37
CA ARG A 253 32.22 29.89 11.32
C ARG A 253 31.24 29.54 10.20
N PHE A 254 31.25 28.28 9.77
CA PHE A 254 30.31 27.76 8.78
C PHE A 254 28.87 27.90 9.25
N LEU A 255 28.55 27.46 10.47
CA LEU A 255 27.19 27.54 11.02
C LEU A 255 26.68 28.99 11.06
N ASN A 256 27.49 29.92 11.55
CA ASN A 256 27.14 31.34 11.58
C ASN A 256 26.86 31.89 10.17
N ALA A 257 27.76 31.62 9.21
CA ALA A 257 27.57 32.04 7.83
C ALA A 257 26.34 31.37 7.19
N TYR A 258 26.17 30.06 7.40
CA TYR A 258 25.08 29.26 6.83
C TYR A 258 23.73 29.70 7.36
N ASN A 259 23.61 30.06 8.65
CA ASN A 259 22.39 30.64 9.21
C ASN A 259 22.02 31.97 8.55
N VAL A 260 23.00 32.83 8.24
CA VAL A 260 22.75 34.06 7.47
C VAL A 260 22.26 33.71 6.07
N ILE A 261 22.93 32.78 5.37
CA ILE A 261 22.55 32.34 4.01
C ILE A 261 21.16 31.72 4.00
N GLN A 262 20.82 30.87 4.97
CA GLN A 262 19.51 30.25 5.11
C GLN A 262 18.41 31.31 5.27
N ASN A 263 18.60 32.22 6.22
CA ASN A 263 17.57 33.19 6.59
C ASN A 263 17.42 34.34 5.58
N LYS A 264 18.50 34.76 4.92
CA LYS A 264 18.51 35.92 4.01
C LYS A 264 18.49 35.54 2.53
N CYS A 265 18.78 34.30 2.19
CA CYS A 265 18.85 33.85 0.81
C CYS A 265 17.86 32.70 0.58
N ILE A 266 18.05 31.55 1.23
CA ILE A 266 17.29 30.32 0.91
C ILE A 266 15.79 30.47 1.23
N SER A 267 15.46 31.17 2.31
CA SER A 267 14.07 31.44 2.75
C SER A 267 13.21 32.17 1.70
N CYS A 268 13.81 33.02 0.86
CA CYS A 268 13.11 33.76 -0.20
C CYS A 268 13.35 33.18 -1.60
N HIS A 269 14.33 32.28 -1.75
CA HIS A 269 14.76 31.70 -3.03
C HIS A 269 14.41 30.20 -3.13
N THR A 270 13.17 29.84 -2.80
CA THR A 270 12.71 28.45 -2.64
C THR A 270 12.51 27.65 -3.93
N SER A 271 12.58 28.29 -5.10
CA SER A 271 12.38 27.65 -6.43
C SER A 271 13.27 28.31 -7.51
N SER A 272 14.54 28.57 -7.20
CA SER A 272 15.44 29.31 -8.09
C SER A 272 16.86 28.74 -8.10
N ILE A 273 17.77 29.39 -8.84
CA ILE A 273 19.20 29.07 -9.07
C ILE A 273 20.05 28.74 -7.81
N HIS A 274 19.47 28.81 -6.60
CA HIS A 274 20.11 28.52 -5.32
C HIS A 274 19.56 27.27 -4.60
N ASP A 275 18.74 26.42 -5.24
CA ASP A 275 18.33 25.14 -4.62
C ASP A 275 19.53 24.30 -4.20
N VAL A 276 20.64 24.39 -4.95
CA VAL A 276 21.93 23.77 -4.61
C VAL A 276 22.43 24.18 -3.21
N PHE A 277 22.14 25.39 -2.73
CA PHE A 277 22.64 25.85 -1.41
C PHE A 277 22.05 25.02 -0.26
N LYS A 278 20.83 24.47 -0.42
CA LYS A 278 20.23 23.58 0.58
C LYS A 278 21.09 22.33 0.77
N ASP A 279 21.70 21.85 -0.31
CA ASP A 279 22.58 20.68 -0.30
C ASP A 279 24.02 21.03 0.12
N LEU A 280 24.41 22.30 0.20
CA LEU A 280 25.75 22.73 0.64
C LEU A 280 25.79 22.93 2.16
N ASN A 281 25.47 21.88 2.90
CA ASN A 281 25.36 21.91 4.37
C ASN A 281 26.69 21.72 5.13
N THR A 282 27.84 21.81 4.45
CA THR A 282 29.18 21.80 5.09
C THR A 282 30.16 22.68 4.33
N SER A 283 31.16 23.25 5.00
CA SER A 283 32.28 23.97 4.38
C SER A 283 32.89 23.20 3.21
N LYS A 284 33.17 21.90 3.41
CA LYS A 284 33.76 21.03 2.39
C LYS A 284 32.93 21.01 1.10
N ARG A 285 31.59 20.94 1.21
CA ARG A 285 30.71 20.90 0.04
C ARG A 285 30.71 22.24 -0.70
N TRP A 286 30.74 23.36 0.01
CA TRP A 286 30.90 24.68 -0.60
C TRP A 286 32.21 24.82 -1.38
N VAL A 287 33.32 24.35 -0.81
CA VAL A 287 34.63 24.37 -1.48
C VAL A 287 34.62 23.44 -2.70
N LEU A 288 34.06 22.23 -2.59
CA LEU A 288 33.95 21.27 -3.70
C LEU A 288 33.07 21.78 -4.85
N ASN A 289 32.06 22.60 -4.57
CA ASN A 289 31.23 23.22 -5.60
C ASN A 289 32.05 24.21 -6.46
N ASN A 290 33.05 24.88 -5.87
CA ASN A 290 34.03 25.75 -6.53
C ASN A 290 33.45 26.90 -7.40
N PHE A 291 32.15 27.17 -7.33
CA PHE A 291 31.49 28.20 -8.11
C PHE A 291 31.25 29.48 -7.29
N TYR A 292 30.72 29.33 -6.08
CA TYR A 292 30.27 30.47 -5.28
C TYR A 292 31.37 31.06 -4.38
N ILE A 293 32.31 30.24 -3.95
CA ILE A 293 33.30 30.58 -2.92
C ILE A 293 34.70 30.30 -3.42
N LYS A 294 35.60 31.24 -3.12
CA LYS A 294 37.05 31.10 -3.25
C LYS A 294 37.61 31.02 -1.83
N PRO A 295 38.10 29.84 -1.38
CA PRO A 295 38.70 29.71 -0.06
C PRO A 295 39.78 30.77 0.15
N LYS A 296 39.83 31.36 1.35
CA LYS A 296 40.79 32.42 1.73
C LYS A 296 40.61 33.77 1.04
N ASP A 297 39.57 33.93 0.22
CA ASP A 297 39.35 35.17 -0.54
C ASP A 297 37.84 35.49 -0.64
N ALA A 298 37.27 35.92 0.50
CA ALA A 298 35.88 36.32 0.61
C ALA A 298 35.56 37.43 -0.38
N LYS A 299 36.40 38.46 -0.48
CA LYS A 299 36.20 39.60 -1.38
C LYS A 299 36.08 39.18 -2.85
N ASN A 300 36.82 38.14 -3.26
CA ASN A 300 36.73 37.62 -4.63
C ASN A 300 35.72 36.49 -4.84
N SER A 301 35.06 36.02 -3.79
CA SER A 301 34.01 35.00 -3.86
C SER A 301 32.74 35.56 -4.50
N LEU A 302 32.12 34.79 -5.40
CA LEU A 302 30.90 35.22 -6.11
C LEU A 302 29.75 35.48 -5.12
N LEU A 303 29.62 34.64 -4.08
CA LEU A 303 28.62 34.81 -3.02
C LEU A 303 28.68 36.22 -2.42
N VAL A 304 29.88 36.68 -2.05
CA VAL A 304 30.12 37.98 -1.41
C VAL A 304 29.93 39.14 -2.40
N LYS A 305 30.45 39.02 -3.63
CA LYS A 305 30.30 40.07 -4.66
C LYS A 305 28.85 40.35 -5.06
N ARG A 306 27.96 39.37 -4.93
CA ARG A 306 26.53 39.53 -5.23
C ARG A 306 25.78 40.29 -4.14
N LEU A 307 26.38 40.51 -2.97
CA LEU A 307 25.74 41.24 -1.87
C LEU A 307 25.67 42.75 -2.14
N LYS A 308 24.60 43.39 -1.66
CA LYS A 308 24.36 44.84 -1.65
C LYS A 308 25.44 45.59 -0.89
N ASN A 309 26.02 44.97 0.13
CA ASN A 309 27.19 45.49 0.86
C ASN A 309 28.38 45.76 -0.07
N TYR A 310 28.45 45.08 -1.21
CA TYR A 310 29.47 45.23 -2.26
C TYR A 310 28.96 45.96 -3.51
N GLY A 311 27.81 46.63 -3.43
CA GLY A 311 27.24 47.42 -4.53
C GLY A 311 26.41 46.62 -5.55
N SER A 312 26.08 45.37 -5.25
CA SER A 312 25.20 44.53 -6.08
C SER A 312 23.75 44.53 -5.55
N ASP A 313 22.94 43.54 -5.90
CA ASP A 313 21.47 43.55 -5.71
C ASP A 313 20.95 42.56 -4.65
N MET A 314 21.79 41.66 -4.11
CA MET A 314 21.35 40.66 -3.11
C MET A 314 21.53 41.15 -1.66
N PRO A 315 20.59 40.87 -0.75
CA PRO A 315 19.35 40.14 -1.00
C PRO A 315 18.29 41.05 -1.64
N VAL A 316 17.55 40.52 -2.62
CA VAL A 316 16.52 41.28 -3.35
C VAL A 316 15.34 41.56 -2.42
N GLY A 317 14.78 42.77 -2.48
CA GLY A 317 13.61 43.14 -1.67
C GLY A 317 13.88 43.38 -0.17
N SER A 318 15.10 43.14 0.32
CA SER A 318 15.49 43.44 1.71
C SER A 318 16.61 44.49 1.81
N ALA A 319 16.90 44.93 3.04
CA ALA A 319 18.11 45.69 3.33
C ALA A 319 19.38 44.86 3.07
N ALA A 320 20.51 45.54 2.96
CA ALA A 320 21.83 44.92 3.00
C ALA A 320 22.05 44.18 4.32
N LEU A 321 22.99 43.24 4.35
CA LEU A 321 23.35 42.52 5.56
C LEU A 321 23.94 43.52 6.57
N SER A 322 23.66 43.30 7.86
CA SER A 322 24.33 44.04 8.92
C SER A 322 25.84 43.76 8.91
N SER A 323 26.63 44.63 9.54
CA SER A 323 28.08 44.45 9.64
C SER A 323 28.46 43.13 10.31
N ALA A 324 27.66 42.65 11.27
CA ALA A 324 27.88 41.37 11.93
C ALA A 324 27.56 40.18 11.02
N GLU A 325 26.41 40.20 10.34
CA GLU A 325 26.02 39.14 9.39
C GLU A 325 27.00 39.01 8.23
N LEU A 326 27.47 40.14 7.69
CA LEU A 326 28.48 40.16 6.64
C LEU A 326 29.80 39.56 7.12
N LYS A 327 30.23 39.95 8.33
CA LYS A 327 31.46 39.47 8.95
C LYS A 327 31.45 37.95 9.12
N TYR A 328 30.33 37.33 9.50
CA TYR A 328 30.23 35.87 9.59
C TYR A 328 30.52 35.16 8.27
N ILE A 329 30.00 35.68 7.16
CA ILE A 329 30.25 35.10 5.82
C ILE A 329 31.71 35.30 5.42
N GLU A 330 32.25 36.50 5.61
CA GLU A 330 33.63 36.82 5.22
C GLU A 330 34.66 36.02 6.03
N GLU A 331 34.53 36.01 7.36
CA GLU A 331 35.43 35.27 8.24
C GLU A 331 35.37 33.77 8.00
N TRP A 332 34.20 33.21 7.71
CA TRP A 332 34.09 31.82 7.32
C TRP A 332 34.91 31.55 6.06
N ILE A 333 34.69 32.30 4.98
CA ILE A 333 35.37 32.08 3.69
C ILE A 333 36.88 32.30 3.79
N ASP A 334 37.31 33.38 4.45
CA ASP A 334 38.72 33.75 4.58
C ASP A 334 39.53 32.71 5.38
N ASN A 335 38.86 31.93 6.23
CA ASN A 335 39.48 30.86 7.02
C ASN A 335 39.22 29.45 6.47
N LEU A 336 38.70 29.31 5.24
CA LEU A 336 38.58 28.01 4.59
C LEU A 336 39.92 27.49 4.09
N SER A 337 40.09 26.17 4.17
CA SER A 337 41.20 25.48 3.49
C SER A 337 40.85 25.18 2.03
N GLU A 338 41.85 25.27 1.15
CA GLU A 338 41.70 24.82 -0.24
C GLU A 338 41.69 23.29 -0.31
N ILE A 339 40.84 22.73 -1.17
CA ILE A 339 40.82 21.30 -1.47
C ILE A 339 41.60 21.05 -2.75
N ASN A 340 42.79 20.48 -2.62
CA ASN A 340 43.68 20.15 -3.73
C ASN A 340 43.75 18.64 -4.03
N ASN A 341 43.03 17.85 -3.24
CA ASN A 341 42.91 16.40 -3.35
C ASN A 341 42.24 15.98 -4.67
N PRO A 342 42.61 14.82 -5.26
CA PRO A 342 41.82 14.19 -6.32
C PRO A 342 40.39 13.89 -5.83
N VAL A 343 39.38 14.21 -6.64
CA VAL A 343 37.96 14.07 -6.27
C VAL A 343 37.28 13.07 -7.19
N ALA A 344 36.71 12.02 -6.59
CA ALA A 344 35.93 11.00 -7.30
C ALA A 344 34.44 11.32 -7.26
N ASN A 345 33.77 11.16 -8.40
CA ASN A 345 32.32 11.35 -8.53
C ASN A 345 31.72 10.27 -9.42
N PHE A 346 30.48 9.88 -9.13
CA PHE A 346 29.60 9.28 -10.12
C PHE A 346 29.34 10.30 -11.23
N SER A 347 29.17 9.79 -12.45
CA SER A 347 28.86 10.65 -13.62
C SER A 347 27.42 11.20 -13.58
N GLU A 348 26.58 10.63 -12.72
CA GLU A 348 25.17 10.98 -12.51
C GLU A 348 24.82 10.85 -11.03
N SER A 349 23.80 11.58 -10.58
CA SER A 349 23.28 11.53 -9.21
C SER A 349 21.99 10.72 -9.08
N LEU A 350 21.27 10.54 -10.19
CA LEU A 350 20.05 9.74 -10.30
C LEU A 350 20.08 9.00 -11.64
N ARG A 351 19.71 7.73 -11.61
CA ARG A 351 19.40 6.93 -12.79
C ARG A 351 18.13 6.13 -12.57
N GLU A 352 17.19 6.27 -13.47
CA GLU A 352 16.01 5.40 -13.57
C GLU A 352 16.36 4.20 -14.45
N VAL A 353 15.97 3.01 -14.01
CA VAL A 353 16.23 1.73 -14.68
C VAL A 353 14.99 0.87 -14.53
N VAL A 354 14.58 0.18 -15.59
CA VAL A 354 13.54 -0.87 -15.50
C VAL A 354 14.17 -2.18 -15.06
N GLU A 355 13.50 -2.94 -14.21
CA GLU A 355 14.01 -4.21 -13.69
C GLU A 355 14.47 -5.16 -14.82
N GLY A 356 13.68 -5.26 -15.90
CA GLY A 356 13.99 -6.02 -17.11
C GLY A 356 15.26 -5.61 -17.86
N ALA A 357 15.90 -4.47 -17.53
CA ALA A 357 17.21 -4.10 -18.07
C ALA A 357 18.31 -5.07 -17.61
N LYS A 358 18.13 -5.76 -16.47
CA LYS A 358 19.00 -6.78 -15.85
C LYS A 358 20.40 -6.33 -15.45
N THR A 359 21.01 -5.40 -16.18
CA THR A 359 22.36 -4.94 -15.93
C THR A 359 22.52 -3.49 -16.35
N ILE A 360 23.03 -2.67 -15.44
CA ILE A 360 23.41 -1.29 -15.73
C ILE A 360 24.91 -1.07 -15.49
N LYS A 361 25.44 -0.06 -16.17
CA LYS A 361 26.81 0.42 -15.98
C LYS A 361 26.79 1.78 -15.33
N LEU A 362 27.46 1.91 -14.19
CA LEU A 362 27.73 3.20 -13.59
C LEU A 362 29.18 3.59 -13.79
N LYS A 363 29.36 4.81 -14.29
CA LYS A 363 30.67 5.39 -14.56
C LYS A 363 31.10 6.30 -13.43
N ILE A 364 32.29 6.06 -12.91
CA ILE A 364 32.90 6.83 -11.82
C ILE A 364 34.21 7.43 -12.35
N SER A 365 34.41 8.73 -12.14
CA SER A 365 35.57 9.44 -12.67
C SER A 365 36.33 10.19 -11.57
N LEU A 366 37.65 10.24 -11.70
CA LEU A 366 38.54 11.03 -10.86
C LEU A 366 38.95 12.31 -11.61
N ASN A 367 38.75 13.47 -10.99
CA ASN A 367 38.91 14.76 -11.68
C ASN A 367 40.35 15.26 -11.84
N LYS A 368 41.34 14.54 -11.30
CA LYS A 368 42.74 14.96 -11.25
C LYS A 368 43.66 13.77 -11.46
N ASN A 369 44.79 14.00 -12.13
CA ASN A 369 45.85 13.01 -12.26
C ASN A 369 46.42 12.62 -10.89
N ILE A 370 46.80 11.36 -10.76
CA ILE A 370 47.35 10.78 -9.54
C ILE A 370 48.72 10.15 -9.82
N GLU A 371 49.60 10.20 -8.82
CA GLU A 371 50.93 9.57 -8.90
C GLU A 371 50.96 8.17 -8.26
N SER A 372 49.98 7.86 -7.42
CA SER A 372 49.78 6.57 -6.75
C SER A 372 48.34 6.10 -6.91
N THR A 373 48.13 4.79 -6.79
CA THR A 373 46.79 4.20 -6.83
C THR A 373 45.89 4.75 -5.72
N GLU A 374 44.67 5.13 -6.06
CA GLU A 374 43.65 5.62 -5.12
C GLU A 374 42.44 4.67 -5.19
N SER A 375 41.93 4.23 -4.04
CA SER A 375 40.85 3.24 -3.99
C SER A 375 39.65 3.72 -3.19
N PHE A 376 38.45 3.31 -3.62
CA PHE A 376 37.18 3.63 -3.00
C PHE A 376 36.36 2.36 -2.80
N ARG A 377 35.77 2.21 -1.62
CA ARG A 377 34.69 1.25 -1.38
C ARG A 377 33.38 1.79 -1.91
N ILE A 378 32.53 0.88 -2.36
CA ILE A 378 31.16 1.17 -2.77
C ILE A 378 30.27 0.63 -1.67
N VAL A 379 29.61 1.55 -0.97
CA VAL A 379 28.77 1.26 0.21
C VAL A 379 27.32 1.46 -0.17
N VAL A 380 26.49 0.48 0.13
CA VAL A 380 25.03 0.58 -0.02
C VAL A 380 24.49 1.26 1.23
N LEU A 381 23.65 2.27 1.08
CA LEU A 381 23.07 2.99 2.22
C LEU A 381 21.80 2.29 2.73
N ASP A 382 21.59 2.33 4.04
CA ASP A 382 20.45 1.69 4.72
C ASP A 382 19.07 2.22 4.28
N LYS A 383 19.03 3.39 3.65
CA LYS A 383 17.81 3.96 3.06
C LYS A 383 17.40 3.35 1.71
N SER A 384 18.14 2.34 1.24
CA SER A 384 17.77 1.58 0.04
C SER A 384 16.59 0.67 0.37
N THR A 385 15.63 0.55 -0.55
CA THR A 385 14.50 -0.38 -0.40
C THR A 385 14.85 -1.76 -0.93
N LEU A 386 15.69 -1.83 -1.97
CA LEU A 386 16.23 -3.06 -2.53
C LEU A 386 17.04 -3.85 -1.50
N THR A 387 16.73 -5.13 -1.38
CA THR A 387 17.44 -6.09 -0.55
C THR A 387 18.64 -6.69 -1.29
N THR A 388 19.60 -7.24 -0.55
CA THR A 388 20.80 -7.90 -1.13
C THR A 388 20.49 -9.14 -1.98
N GLN A 389 19.22 -9.55 -2.07
CA GLN A 389 18.76 -10.70 -2.84
C GLN A 389 18.27 -10.28 -4.25
N GLU A 390 17.94 -9.00 -4.45
CA GLU A 390 17.42 -8.43 -5.70
C GLU A 390 18.51 -7.80 -6.57
N TYR A 391 19.71 -7.56 -6.05
CA TYR A 391 20.82 -7.05 -6.84
C TYR A 391 22.16 -7.67 -6.49
N SER A 392 23.12 -7.55 -7.41
CA SER A 392 24.52 -7.82 -7.15
C SER A 392 25.44 -6.81 -7.84
N LEU A 393 26.58 -6.54 -7.21
CA LEU A 393 27.59 -5.60 -7.69
C LEU A 393 28.79 -6.37 -8.26
N SER A 394 29.31 -5.96 -9.41
CA SER A 394 30.51 -6.58 -9.99
C SER A 394 31.77 -6.38 -9.15
N ALA A 395 31.80 -5.33 -8.33
CA ALA A 395 32.87 -5.02 -7.41
C ALA A 395 32.35 -4.20 -6.22
N GLN A 396 32.90 -4.43 -5.02
CA GLN A 396 32.64 -3.60 -3.84
C GLN A 396 33.75 -2.57 -3.61
N GLU A 397 34.83 -2.64 -4.39
CA GLU A 397 35.96 -1.73 -4.35
C GLU A 397 36.42 -1.41 -5.77
N ILE A 398 36.74 -0.14 -6.03
CA ILE A 398 37.32 0.33 -7.29
C ILE A 398 38.65 1.02 -7.02
N SER A 399 39.56 0.97 -7.99
CA SER A 399 40.88 1.57 -7.90
C SER A 399 41.22 2.38 -9.14
N PHE A 400 41.63 3.63 -8.94
CA PHE A 400 42.17 4.50 -9.99
C PHE A 400 43.69 4.38 -10.04
N SER A 401 44.26 4.49 -11.22
CA SER A 401 45.72 4.55 -11.43
C SER A 401 46.08 5.73 -12.32
N LYS A 402 47.37 6.05 -12.41
CA LYS A 402 47.89 7.18 -13.20
C LYS A 402 47.36 7.21 -14.65
N ASP A 403 47.22 6.03 -15.26
CA ASP A 403 46.78 5.88 -16.66
C ASP A 403 45.29 5.54 -16.78
N ASN A 404 44.58 5.36 -15.66
CA ASN A 404 43.15 5.05 -15.65
C ASN A 404 42.39 5.82 -14.57
N LEU A 405 41.82 6.95 -14.97
CA LEU A 405 41.03 7.87 -14.13
C LEU A 405 39.51 7.64 -14.25
N THR A 406 39.08 6.56 -14.90
CA THR A 406 37.66 6.21 -15.08
C THR A 406 37.45 4.74 -14.70
N GLN A 407 36.48 4.49 -13.84
CA GLN A 407 36.08 3.14 -13.47
C GLN A 407 34.62 2.91 -13.84
N GLU A 408 34.28 1.65 -14.10
CA GLU A 408 32.91 1.21 -14.33
C GLU A 408 32.56 0.12 -13.32
N ILE A 409 31.38 0.23 -12.73
CA ILE A 409 30.77 -0.83 -11.94
C ILE A 409 29.52 -1.32 -12.67
N LEU A 410 29.38 -2.65 -12.77
CA LEU A 410 28.16 -3.29 -13.25
C LEU A 410 27.29 -3.62 -12.05
N ILE A 411 26.00 -3.31 -12.20
CA ILE A 411 24.98 -3.66 -11.23
C ILE A 411 24.02 -4.59 -11.95
N HIS A 412 23.85 -5.78 -11.41
CA HIS A 412 22.91 -6.75 -11.91
C HIS A 412 21.66 -6.71 -11.04
N PHE A 413 20.51 -6.48 -11.65
CA PHE A 413 19.22 -6.59 -11.01
C PHE A 413 18.64 -7.97 -11.32
N LYS A 414 17.97 -8.57 -10.34
CA LYS A 414 17.04 -9.65 -10.57
C LYS A 414 15.85 -9.04 -11.31
N ASP A 415 15.33 -9.80 -12.27
CA ASP A 415 14.14 -9.52 -13.06
C ASP A 415 13.19 -10.67 -12.76
N ASP A 416 12.05 -10.41 -12.16
CA ASP A 416 11.06 -11.44 -11.90
C ASP A 416 9.69 -11.22 -12.58
N THR A 417 8.60 -11.58 -11.91
CA THR A 417 7.25 -11.48 -12.50
C THR A 417 6.24 -10.90 -11.50
N SER A 418 6.76 -10.41 -10.39
CA SER A 418 5.99 -9.97 -9.23
C SER A 418 5.72 -8.50 -9.42
N ILE A 419 4.44 -8.12 -9.35
CA ILE A 419 4.09 -6.70 -9.39
C ILE A 419 4.47 -6.10 -8.04
N GLU A 420 5.43 -5.20 -8.07
CA GLU A 420 6.01 -4.56 -6.90
C GLU A 420 5.83 -3.03 -7.00
N ASN A 421 6.35 -2.28 -6.04
CA ASN A 421 6.43 -0.82 -6.18
C ASN A 421 7.82 -0.45 -6.66
N ASP A 422 7.96 0.71 -7.30
CA ASP A 422 9.27 1.27 -7.61
C ASP A 422 10.19 1.26 -6.39
N GLU A 423 11.38 0.72 -6.58
CA GLU A 423 12.38 0.53 -5.55
C GLU A 423 13.58 1.45 -5.76
N SER A 424 14.42 1.58 -4.74
CA SER A 424 15.59 2.43 -4.78
C SER A 424 16.82 1.77 -4.17
N LEU A 425 17.95 1.89 -4.88
CA LEU A 425 19.28 1.52 -4.41
C LEU A 425 20.17 2.75 -4.35
N PHE A 426 20.69 3.06 -3.16
CA PHE A 426 21.60 4.19 -2.96
C PHE A 426 23.03 3.70 -2.75
N LEU A 427 23.91 4.05 -3.68
CA LEU A 427 25.33 3.72 -3.60
C LEU A 427 26.17 4.95 -3.24
N LYS A 428 27.10 4.78 -2.31
CA LYS A 428 28.02 5.81 -1.83
C LYS A 428 29.48 5.42 -2.08
N LEU A 429 30.27 6.36 -2.57
CA LEU A 429 31.73 6.24 -2.64
C LEU A 429 32.36 6.57 -1.29
N GLU A 430 33.12 5.63 -0.75
CA GLU A 430 33.88 5.80 0.48
C GLU A 430 35.39 5.67 0.20
N PRO A 431 36.20 6.73 0.38
CA PRO A 431 37.64 6.64 0.15
C PRO A 431 38.31 5.67 1.12
N LYS A 432 39.19 4.82 0.61
CA LYS A 432 40.01 3.88 1.41
C LYS A 432 41.40 4.43 1.74
N GLY A 433 41.87 5.38 0.93
CA GLY A 433 43.13 6.11 1.13
C GLY A 433 42.93 7.48 1.76
N SER A 434 44.03 8.16 2.09
CA SER A 434 44.02 9.49 2.71
C SER A 434 44.07 10.65 1.71
N ASN A 435 44.44 10.40 0.46
CA ASN A 435 44.67 11.46 -0.52
C ASN A 435 43.43 11.75 -1.38
N ALA A 436 42.88 10.77 -2.10
CA ALA A 436 41.65 11.03 -2.86
C ALA A 436 40.42 11.14 -1.95
N ILE A 437 39.47 12.01 -2.32
CA ILE A 437 38.23 12.25 -1.58
C ILE A 437 37.00 12.04 -2.46
N ALA A 438 35.86 11.79 -1.84
CA ALA A 438 34.56 11.75 -2.52
C ALA A 438 34.02 13.16 -2.75
N GLY A 439 33.46 13.42 -3.94
CA GLY A 439 32.94 14.72 -4.36
C GLY A 439 31.46 14.97 -4.02
N LEU A 440 30.86 15.96 -4.70
CA LEU A 440 29.45 16.31 -4.51
C LEU A 440 28.51 15.21 -5.01
N ASN A 441 28.86 14.57 -6.13
CA ASN A 441 28.14 13.43 -6.70
C ASN A 441 28.79 12.12 -6.23
N SER A 442 28.99 11.99 -4.93
CA SER A 442 29.55 10.78 -4.29
C SER A 442 28.49 9.77 -3.89
N ILE A 443 27.21 10.12 -4.04
CA ILE A 443 26.06 9.24 -3.89
C ILE A 443 25.30 9.25 -5.21
N VAL A 444 24.84 8.07 -5.63
CA VAL A 444 23.94 7.90 -6.76
C VAL A 444 22.71 7.13 -6.30
N GLU A 445 21.54 7.63 -6.71
CA GLU A 445 20.25 6.96 -6.56
C GLU A 445 19.94 6.19 -7.83
N LEU A 446 19.62 4.91 -7.67
CA LEU A 446 19.10 4.07 -8.73
C LEU A 446 17.64 3.81 -8.41
N ARG A 447 16.74 4.37 -9.20
CA ARG A 447 15.32 4.06 -9.13
C ARG A 447 15.05 2.89 -10.05
N VAL A 448 14.71 1.76 -9.46
CA VAL A 448 14.34 0.55 -10.20
C VAL A 448 12.83 0.59 -10.35
N LEU A 449 12.39 0.78 -11.59
CA LEU A 449 11.00 0.79 -11.98
C LEU A 449 10.58 -0.65 -12.18
N ASP A 450 9.49 -1.01 -11.51
CA ASP A 450 8.81 -2.28 -11.77
C ASP A 450 8.31 -2.27 -13.23
N ASP A 451 8.80 -3.18 -14.06
CA ASP A 451 8.28 -3.42 -15.40
C ASP A 451 7.40 -4.65 -15.49
N ASP A 452 7.12 -5.30 -14.35
CA ASP A 452 6.06 -6.26 -14.25
C ASP A 452 4.71 -5.57 -14.28
N SER A 453 3.81 -6.26 -14.94
CA SER A 453 2.42 -5.85 -14.99
C SER A 453 1.59 -7.07 -14.73
N ALA A 454 0.45 -6.87 -14.06
CA ALA A 454 -0.63 -7.83 -14.17
C ALA A 454 -0.82 -8.06 -15.66
N GLN A 455 -0.61 -9.29 -16.14
CA GLN A 455 -0.55 -9.61 -17.56
C GLN A 455 -1.85 -9.17 -18.23
N ASN A 456 -1.83 -7.93 -18.71
CA ASN A 456 -2.95 -7.29 -19.37
C ASN A 456 -2.82 -7.65 -20.84
N ILE A 457 -3.60 -8.64 -21.27
CA ILE A 457 -4.02 -8.74 -22.66
C ILE A 457 -4.77 -7.42 -22.94
N LEU A 458 -4.09 -6.45 -23.56
CA LEU A 458 -4.57 -5.13 -24.00
C LEU A 458 -6.03 -4.78 -23.66
N LEU A 459 -6.26 -4.03 -22.58
CA LEU A 459 -7.43 -3.15 -22.46
C LEU A 459 -6.98 -1.80 -21.89
N ASN A 460 -7.02 -0.78 -22.75
CA ASN A 460 -6.65 0.60 -22.44
C ASN A 460 -7.41 1.15 -21.22
N ASN A 461 -6.72 1.97 -20.41
CA ASN A 461 -7.27 2.79 -19.35
C ASN A 461 -8.66 3.38 -19.67
N ALA A 462 -9.68 2.71 -19.17
CA ALA A 462 -11.00 3.23 -18.84
C ALA A 462 -11.50 2.35 -17.69
N ALA A 463 -12.10 2.96 -16.66
CA ALA A 463 -12.68 2.31 -15.48
C ALA A 463 -13.06 0.84 -15.73
N ILE A 464 -12.58 -0.11 -14.91
CA ILE A 464 -12.86 -1.54 -15.04
C ILE A 464 -14.36 -1.72 -15.26
N LYS A 465 -14.75 -1.92 -16.52
CA LYS A 465 -16.06 -2.38 -16.90
C LYS A 465 -15.96 -3.89 -16.82
N ILE A 466 -16.49 -4.47 -15.76
CA ILE A 466 -16.77 -5.91 -15.71
C ILE A 466 -17.64 -6.21 -16.94
N ASN A 467 -17.04 -6.78 -17.99
CA ASN A 467 -17.76 -7.14 -19.21
C ASN A 467 -18.41 -8.49 -18.98
N LEU A 468 -19.64 -8.49 -18.48
CA LEU A 468 -20.43 -9.71 -18.41
C LEU A 468 -20.67 -10.24 -19.85
N PRO A 469 -20.55 -11.55 -20.10
CA PRO A 469 -20.61 -12.15 -21.42
C PRO A 469 -21.93 -11.81 -22.11
N ASP A 470 -21.83 -11.45 -23.38
CA ASP A 470 -23.02 -11.12 -24.17
C ASP A 470 -23.80 -12.38 -24.59
N ARG A 471 -24.95 -12.18 -25.22
CA ARG A 471 -25.80 -13.29 -25.67
C ARG A 471 -25.11 -14.24 -26.65
N LYS A 472 -24.13 -13.76 -27.44
CA LYS A 472 -23.44 -14.56 -28.46
C LYS A 472 -22.37 -15.45 -27.83
N PHE A 473 -21.62 -14.90 -26.87
CA PHE A 473 -20.68 -15.68 -26.08
C PHE A 473 -21.41 -16.78 -25.32
N LEU A 474 -22.49 -16.46 -24.59
CA LEU A 474 -23.26 -17.44 -23.83
C LEU A 474 -23.84 -18.53 -24.73
N ALA A 475 -24.47 -18.16 -25.86
CA ALA A 475 -24.98 -19.14 -26.82
C ALA A 475 -23.89 -20.08 -27.34
N SER A 476 -22.71 -19.54 -27.69
CA SER A 476 -21.58 -20.33 -28.17
C SER A 476 -21.02 -21.24 -27.08
N PHE A 477 -20.86 -20.72 -25.87
CA PHE A 477 -20.39 -21.46 -24.71
C PHE A 477 -21.30 -22.65 -24.41
N PHE A 478 -22.60 -22.41 -24.25
CA PHE A 478 -23.57 -23.49 -23.97
C PHE A 478 -23.59 -24.53 -25.08
N LYS A 479 -23.44 -24.12 -26.35
CA LYS A 479 -23.38 -25.05 -27.48
C LYS A 479 -22.11 -25.89 -27.53
N VAL A 480 -20.96 -25.33 -27.12
CA VAL A 480 -19.69 -26.06 -27.03
C VAL A 480 -19.69 -27.01 -25.84
N VAL A 481 -20.17 -26.56 -24.69
CA VAL A 481 -20.15 -27.35 -23.46
C VAL A 481 -21.21 -28.43 -23.47
N PHE A 482 -22.45 -28.09 -23.83
CA PHE A 482 -23.60 -29.00 -23.73
C PHE A 482 -24.09 -29.53 -25.08
N GLY A 483 -23.49 -29.08 -26.19
CA GLY A 483 -23.77 -29.63 -27.51
C GLY A 483 -24.99 -29.00 -28.19
N PRO A 484 -25.37 -29.49 -29.37
CA PRO A 484 -26.38 -28.83 -30.21
C PRO A 484 -27.83 -28.99 -29.72
N THR A 485 -28.13 -29.92 -28.80
CA THR A 485 -29.50 -30.14 -28.32
C THR A 485 -30.07 -28.96 -27.51
N VAL A 486 -29.20 -28.05 -27.06
CA VAL A 486 -29.55 -26.91 -26.21
C VAL A 486 -30.07 -25.70 -26.99
N ASP A 487 -30.17 -25.76 -28.32
CA ASP A 487 -30.58 -24.63 -29.18
C ASP A 487 -31.96 -24.06 -28.77
N SER A 488 -32.91 -24.91 -28.34
CA SER A 488 -34.22 -24.46 -27.82
C SER A 488 -34.10 -23.66 -26.51
N ASN A 489 -33.21 -24.08 -25.62
CA ASN A 489 -32.96 -23.39 -24.35
C ASN A 489 -32.19 -22.09 -24.58
N ILE A 490 -31.19 -22.09 -25.48
CA ILE A 490 -30.49 -20.87 -25.92
C ILE A 490 -31.50 -19.85 -26.45
N LYS A 491 -32.43 -20.28 -27.32
CA LYS A 491 -33.46 -19.40 -27.87
C LYS A 491 -34.31 -18.78 -26.76
N LYS A 492 -34.82 -19.60 -25.83
CA LYS A 492 -35.73 -19.18 -24.76
C LYS A 492 -35.06 -18.29 -23.69
N TYR A 493 -33.90 -18.69 -23.19
CA TYR A 493 -33.29 -18.07 -22.00
C TYR A 493 -32.24 -17.02 -22.33
N ILE A 494 -31.59 -17.11 -23.49
CA ILE A 494 -30.52 -16.18 -23.90
C ILE A 494 -30.96 -15.26 -25.04
N HIS A 495 -31.42 -15.80 -26.18
CA HIS A 495 -31.76 -14.97 -27.35
C HIS A 495 -33.03 -14.12 -27.16
N SER A 496 -34.08 -14.66 -26.54
CA SER A 496 -35.32 -13.90 -26.25
C SER A 496 -35.14 -12.80 -25.19
N ASN A 497 -34.03 -12.78 -24.45
CA ASN A 497 -33.73 -11.80 -23.40
C ASN A 497 -32.68 -10.76 -23.87
N ILE A 498 -32.89 -10.22 -25.08
CA ILE A 498 -31.92 -9.34 -25.76
C ILE A 498 -31.56 -8.10 -24.94
N ASP A 499 -32.53 -7.51 -24.24
CA ASP A 499 -32.37 -6.32 -23.39
C ASP A 499 -31.50 -6.59 -22.14
N ILE A 500 -31.37 -7.85 -21.73
CA ILE A 500 -30.63 -8.27 -20.53
C ILE A 500 -29.18 -8.67 -20.89
N PHE A 501 -29.00 -9.40 -21.99
CA PHE A 501 -27.69 -9.95 -22.36
C PHE A 501 -26.89 -9.07 -23.34
N GLY A 502 -27.53 -8.19 -24.11
CA GLY A 502 -26.85 -7.21 -24.98
C GLY A 502 -26.10 -7.75 -26.21
N SER A 503 -25.46 -6.82 -26.95
CA SER A 503 -24.73 -6.85 -28.25
C SER A 503 -25.45 -6.19 -29.45
N LYS A 504 -24.71 -5.60 -30.41
CA LYS A 504 -25.25 -4.89 -31.59
C LYS A 504 -26.25 -5.79 -32.36
N CYS A 505 -27.44 -5.30 -32.70
CA CYS A 505 -28.34 -5.99 -33.62
C CYS A 505 -27.68 -6.05 -35.02
N ASP A 506 -27.39 -7.24 -35.52
CA ASP A 506 -26.85 -7.43 -36.87
C ASP A 506 -27.95 -7.94 -37.82
N ILE A 507 -28.19 -7.20 -38.90
CA ILE A 507 -29.20 -7.50 -39.93
C ILE A 507 -28.94 -8.80 -40.69
N TYR A 508 -27.72 -9.33 -40.60
CA TYR A 508 -27.28 -10.58 -41.23
C TYR A 508 -27.46 -11.81 -40.32
N GLU A 509 -27.89 -11.66 -39.06
CA GLU A 509 -28.13 -12.77 -38.11
C GLU A 509 -29.46 -13.51 -38.32
N ARG A 510 -30.09 -13.39 -39.49
CA ARG A 510 -31.28 -14.20 -39.82
C ARG A 510 -30.89 -15.67 -39.96
N THR A 511 -31.18 -16.47 -38.94
CA THR A 511 -31.11 -17.92 -39.08
C THR A 511 -32.39 -18.42 -39.74
N LYS A 512 -32.22 -19.22 -40.79
CA LYS A 512 -33.31 -19.96 -41.42
C LYS A 512 -33.18 -21.42 -41.01
N ASP A 513 -34.32 -22.04 -40.73
CA ASP A 513 -34.38 -23.49 -40.54
C ASP A 513 -33.96 -24.20 -41.85
N PRO A 514 -33.69 -25.52 -41.81
CA PRO A 514 -33.32 -26.30 -42.99
C PRO A 514 -34.38 -26.31 -44.11
N SER A 515 -35.62 -25.87 -43.81
CA SER A 515 -36.74 -25.74 -44.75
C SER A 515 -36.84 -24.34 -45.36
N GLY A 516 -35.94 -23.42 -44.99
CA GLY A 516 -35.88 -22.05 -45.50
C GLY A 516 -36.79 -21.05 -44.79
N ASN A 517 -37.50 -21.46 -43.73
CA ASN A 517 -38.30 -20.55 -42.91
C ASN A 517 -37.40 -19.80 -41.92
N ALA A 518 -37.70 -18.53 -41.62
CA ALA A 518 -36.95 -17.80 -40.61
C ALA A 518 -37.18 -18.44 -39.23
N GLU A 519 -36.12 -18.99 -38.65
CA GLU A 519 -36.12 -19.59 -37.30
C GLU A 519 -35.88 -18.52 -36.22
N PHE A 520 -35.23 -17.42 -36.63
CA PHE A 520 -35.04 -16.19 -35.88
C PHE A 520 -35.21 -14.98 -36.81
N SER A 521 -36.12 -14.07 -36.47
CA SER A 521 -36.35 -12.81 -37.19
C SER A 521 -36.14 -11.63 -36.24
N PRO A 522 -34.92 -11.08 -36.12
CA PRO A 522 -34.67 -9.90 -35.29
C PRO A 522 -35.35 -8.64 -35.83
N MET A 523 -36.00 -8.70 -37.00
CA MET A 523 -36.50 -7.54 -37.73
C MET A 523 -37.81 -6.95 -37.19
N SER A 524 -38.52 -7.61 -36.27
CA SER A 524 -39.66 -6.99 -35.56
C SER A 524 -39.29 -6.44 -34.19
N GLU A 525 -38.20 -6.91 -33.59
CA GLU A 525 -37.78 -6.58 -32.22
C GLU A 525 -36.63 -5.55 -32.22
N CYS A 526 -35.77 -5.56 -33.24
CA CYS A 526 -34.68 -4.58 -33.41
C CYS A 526 -35.03 -3.41 -34.35
N MET A 527 -36.14 -3.45 -35.10
CA MET A 527 -36.53 -2.38 -36.04
C MET A 527 -37.98 -1.98 -35.79
N GLU A 528 -38.21 -0.82 -35.17
CA GLU A 528 -39.47 -0.13 -35.43
C GLU A 528 -39.48 0.31 -36.90
N ALA A 529 -40.63 0.16 -37.54
CA ALA A 529 -40.86 0.59 -38.90
C ALA A 529 -40.93 2.12 -38.95
N ASP A 530 -39.80 2.80 -38.83
CA ASP A 530 -39.67 4.14 -39.39
C ASP A 530 -38.23 4.47 -39.75
N TYR A 531 -38.09 5.04 -40.92
CA TYR A 531 -36.84 5.32 -41.62
C TYR A 531 -35.95 6.27 -40.81
N GLY A 532 -34.86 5.76 -40.22
CA GLY A 532 -33.87 6.60 -39.58
C GLY A 532 -32.72 5.82 -38.96
N LEU A 533 -31.52 6.10 -39.43
CA LEU A 533 -30.25 5.51 -39.02
C LEU A 533 -29.94 5.75 -37.52
N GLU A 534 -30.34 4.86 -36.61
CA GLU A 534 -29.59 4.58 -35.36
C GLU A 534 -29.87 3.12 -34.92
N GLN A 535 -28.85 2.26 -34.98
CA GLN A 535 -28.93 0.94 -34.34
C GLN A 535 -29.02 1.19 -32.83
N LYS A 536 -30.11 0.78 -32.16
CA LYS A 536 -30.17 0.78 -30.70
C LYS A 536 -29.04 -0.12 -30.17
N THR A 537 -27.97 0.49 -29.69
CA THR A 537 -26.92 -0.20 -28.95
C THR A 537 -27.39 -0.33 -27.50
N TYR A 538 -27.90 -1.51 -27.13
CA TYR A 538 -28.15 -1.80 -25.73
C TYR A 538 -26.80 -2.09 -25.06
N SER A 539 -26.32 -1.08 -24.31
CA SER A 539 -25.21 -1.19 -23.38
C SER A 539 -25.61 -2.16 -22.26
N SER A 540 -24.81 -3.19 -22.01
CA SER A 540 -25.03 -4.22 -20.98
C SER A 540 -24.90 -3.71 -19.54
N GLN A 541 -25.13 -2.42 -19.30
CA GLN A 541 -24.75 -1.73 -18.07
C GLN A 541 -25.75 -1.83 -16.91
N SER A 542 -26.88 -2.53 -17.05
CA SER A 542 -27.81 -2.67 -15.92
C SER A 542 -28.66 -3.94 -15.97
N SER A 543 -28.20 -5.01 -15.29
CA SER A 543 -29.04 -5.92 -14.45
C SER A 543 -28.30 -7.23 -14.12
N SER A 544 -27.25 -7.18 -13.29
CA SER A 544 -26.55 -8.42 -12.91
C SER A 544 -27.44 -9.46 -12.21
N PRO A 545 -28.42 -9.11 -11.34
CA PRO A 545 -29.25 -10.11 -10.68
C PRO A 545 -30.23 -10.80 -11.63
N VAL A 546 -30.86 -10.04 -12.54
CA VAL A 546 -31.80 -10.59 -13.53
C VAL A 546 -31.05 -11.41 -14.57
N LYS A 547 -29.89 -10.94 -15.03
CA LYS A 547 -29.00 -11.70 -15.91
C LYS A 547 -28.58 -13.02 -15.26
N MET A 548 -28.20 -13.00 -13.99
CA MET A 548 -27.83 -14.22 -13.26
C MET A 548 -29.01 -15.18 -13.11
N ALA A 549 -30.21 -14.68 -12.83
CA ALA A 549 -31.42 -15.50 -12.75
C ALA A 549 -31.69 -16.25 -14.08
N TRP A 550 -31.54 -15.58 -15.22
CA TRP A 550 -31.71 -16.22 -16.53
C TRP A 550 -30.61 -17.23 -16.86
N ILE A 551 -29.38 -17.00 -16.41
CA ILE A 551 -28.29 -17.98 -16.57
C ILE A 551 -28.51 -19.20 -15.68
N ILE A 552 -28.98 -19.00 -14.45
CA ILE A 552 -29.39 -20.08 -13.55
C ILE A 552 -30.50 -20.90 -14.22
N ASP A 553 -31.54 -20.26 -14.74
CA ASP A 553 -32.62 -20.94 -15.46
C ASP A 553 -32.09 -21.72 -16.67
N MET A 554 -31.15 -21.16 -17.43
CA MET A 554 -30.50 -21.83 -18.56
C MET A 554 -29.71 -23.08 -18.12
N CYS A 555 -28.89 -22.94 -17.07
CA CYS A 555 -28.10 -24.03 -16.50
C CYS A 555 -29.00 -25.15 -15.96
N GLU A 556 -30.00 -24.81 -15.14
CA GLU A 556 -30.90 -25.77 -14.54
C GLU A 556 -31.74 -26.50 -15.59
N ASN A 557 -32.38 -25.78 -16.51
CA ASN A 557 -33.23 -26.41 -17.52
C ASN A 557 -32.44 -27.27 -18.51
N THR A 558 -31.20 -26.89 -18.82
CA THR A 558 -30.33 -27.71 -19.68
C THR A 558 -29.87 -28.97 -18.95
N ILE A 559 -29.35 -28.83 -17.73
CA ILE A 559 -28.68 -29.94 -17.04
C ILE A 559 -29.69 -30.91 -16.42
N GLN A 560 -30.82 -30.40 -15.93
CA GLN A 560 -31.81 -31.25 -15.24
C GLN A 560 -32.71 -31.99 -16.24
N ASN A 561 -33.03 -31.38 -17.39
CA ASN A 561 -34.04 -31.90 -18.32
C ASN A 561 -33.49 -32.48 -19.65
N ASP A 562 -32.19 -32.33 -19.95
CA ASP A 562 -31.57 -32.87 -21.18
C ASP A 562 -30.38 -33.79 -20.85
N ASP A 563 -30.62 -35.12 -20.84
CA ASP A 563 -29.58 -36.12 -20.58
C ASP A 563 -28.54 -36.21 -21.71
N LEU A 564 -28.90 -35.81 -22.94
CA LEU A 564 -27.96 -35.78 -24.06
C LEU A 564 -26.97 -34.62 -23.88
N ALA A 565 -27.45 -33.47 -23.41
CA ALA A 565 -26.62 -32.33 -23.06
C ALA A 565 -25.60 -32.66 -21.96
N VAL A 566 -26.04 -33.33 -20.90
CA VAL A 566 -25.16 -33.81 -19.82
C VAL A 566 -24.13 -34.82 -20.33
N SER A 567 -24.55 -35.74 -21.19
CA SER A 567 -23.65 -36.75 -21.78
C SER A 567 -22.61 -36.12 -22.70
N HIS A 568 -22.98 -35.07 -23.44
CA HIS A 568 -22.05 -34.32 -24.28
C HIS A 568 -21.00 -33.59 -23.43
N ALA A 569 -21.42 -32.87 -22.39
CA ALA A 569 -20.52 -32.14 -21.49
C ALA A 569 -19.49 -33.06 -20.82
N LEU A 570 -19.94 -34.20 -20.29
CA LEU A 570 -19.03 -35.19 -19.70
C LEU A 570 -18.09 -35.80 -20.75
N GLY A 571 -18.60 -36.05 -21.96
CA GLY A 571 -17.83 -36.60 -23.08
C GLY A 571 -16.65 -35.72 -23.48
N ASN A 572 -16.78 -34.40 -23.39
CA ASN A 572 -15.71 -33.44 -23.70
C ASN A 572 -14.43 -33.67 -22.89
N VAL A 573 -14.55 -34.28 -21.71
CA VAL A 573 -13.42 -34.57 -20.80
C VAL A 573 -13.25 -36.08 -20.54
N GLY A 574 -13.81 -36.92 -21.42
CA GLY A 574 -13.69 -38.38 -21.36
C GLY A 574 -14.46 -39.02 -20.21
N LEU A 575 -15.49 -38.36 -19.68
CA LEU A 575 -16.37 -38.87 -18.63
C LEU A 575 -17.70 -39.38 -19.20
N THR A 576 -18.40 -40.18 -18.39
CA THR A 576 -19.74 -40.69 -18.66
C THR A 576 -20.62 -40.49 -17.43
N GLN A 577 -21.94 -40.57 -17.57
CA GLN A 577 -22.84 -40.50 -16.40
C GLN A 577 -22.55 -41.60 -15.37
N SER A 578 -21.97 -42.74 -15.77
CA SER A 578 -21.55 -43.81 -14.87
C SER A 578 -20.22 -43.56 -14.15
N SER A 579 -19.40 -42.60 -14.60
CA SER A 579 -18.07 -42.34 -14.04
C SER A 579 -18.11 -42.12 -12.52
N GLN A 580 -17.09 -42.64 -11.82
CA GLN A 580 -16.94 -42.52 -10.37
C GLN A 580 -16.60 -41.07 -9.97
N LEU A 581 -17.02 -40.63 -8.78
CA LEU A 581 -16.70 -39.31 -8.24
C LEU A 581 -15.31 -39.29 -7.57
N SER A 582 -14.26 -39.62 -8.34
CA SER A 582 -12.87 -39.45 -7.92
C SER A 582 -12.41 -38.01 -8.08
N ASP A 583 -11.36 -37.63 -7.35
CA ASP A 583 -10.74 -36.30 -7.38
C ASP A 583 -10.35 -35.91 -8.81
N GLU A 584 -9.76 -36.85 -9.55
CA GLU A 584 -9.40 -36.68 -10.95
C GLU A 584 -10.63 -36.44 -11.85
N ASN A 585 -11.73 -37.16 -11.63
CA ASN A 585 -12.92 -36.99 -12.46
C ASN A 585 -13.67 -35.69 -12.14
N ILE A 586 -13.68 -35.26 -10.87
CA ILE A 586 -14.24 -33.96 -10.47
C ILE A 586 -13.40 -32.82 -11.05
N GLN A 587 -12.07 -32.95 -11.01
CA GLN A 587 -11.14 -32.02 -11.64
C GLN A 587 -11.38 -31.90 -13.16
N LYS A 588 -11.53 -33.04 -13.86
CA LYS A 588 -11.89 -33.05 -15.29
C LYS A 588 -13.22 -32.35 -15.57
N ALA A 589 -14.24 -32.57 -14.74
CA ALA A 589 -15.53 -31.89 -14.92
C ALA A 589 -15.44 -30.37 -14.68
N PHE A 590 -14.59 -29.93 -13.75
CA PHE A 590 -14.32 -28.50 -13.53
C PHE A 590 -13.63 -27.83 -14.71
N GLU A 591 -12.68 -28.52 -15.35
CA GLU A 591 -11.96 -28.01 -16.52
C GLU A 591 -12.86 -27.74 -17.74
N ILE A 592 -14.08 -28.28 -17.76
CA ILE A 592 -15.11 -27.93 -18.76
C ILE A 592 -15.43 -26.42 -18.73
N PHE A 593 -15.50 -25.84 -17.53
CA PHE A 593 -15.84 -24.42 -17.30
C PHE A 593 -14.59 -23.57 -17.05
N TYR A 594 -13.52 -24.17 -16.54
CA TYR A 594 -12.28 -23.48 -16.17
C TYR A 594 -11.03 -24.15 -16.77
N PRO A 595 -10.80 -24.02 -18.10
CA PRO A 595 -9.69 -24.69 -18.77
C PRO A 595 -8.33 -24.35 -18.13
N GLY A 596 -7.55 -25.38 -17.81
CA GLY A 596 -6.19 -25.23 -17.25
C GLY A 596 -6.12 -24.81 -15.78
N LYS A 597 -7.25 -24.61 -15.09
CA LYS A 597 -7.28 -24.30 -13.66
C LYS A 597 -7.40 -25.57 -12.82
N LYS A 598 -6.81 -25.56 -11.62
CA LYS A 598 -6.92 -26.66 -10.64
C LYS A 598 -7.88 -26.31 -9.52
N LEU A 599 -8.78 -27.23 -9.19
CA LEU A 599 -9.63 -27.13 -8.00
C LEU A 599 -8.78 -27.32 -6.74
N PRO A 600 -8.96 -26.46 -5.72
CA PRO A 600 -8.37 -26.71 -4.41
C PRO A 600 -9.05 -27.92 -3.73
N MET A 601 -8.30 -28.67 -2.90
CA MET A 601 -8.75 -29.96 -2.35
C MET A 601 -10.05 -29.89 -1.54
N ASN A 602 -10.32 -28.76 -0.88
CA ASN A 602 -11.56 -28.50 -0.15
C ASN A 602 -12.78 -28.42 -1.09
N ALA A 603 -12.63 -27.77 -2.25
CA ALA A 603 -13.69 -27.66 -3.25
C ALA A 603 -13.99 -29.01 -3.92
N ILE A 604 -12.97 -29.83 -4.19
CA ILE A 604 -13.15 -31.22 -4.68
C ILE A 604 -14.05 -32.02 -3.73
N SER A 605 -13.82 -31.88 -2.42
CA SER A 605 -14.62 -32.58 -1.42
C SER A 605 -16.08 -32.10 -1.39
N ALA A 606 -16.32 -30.79 -1.51
CA ALA A 606 -17.67 -30.24 -1.59
C ALA A 606 -18.44 -30.71 -2.84
N PHE A 607 -17.80 -30.76 -4.01
CA PHE A 607 -18.42 -31.31 -5.22
C PHE A 607 -18.71 -32.81 -5.12
N ARG A 608 -17.83 -33.56 -4.44
CA ARG A 608 -18.06 -34.98 -4.16
C ARG A 608 -19.30 -35.16 -3.28
N ASP A 609 -19.44 -34.35 -2.24
CA ASP A 609 -20.60 -34.39 -1.34
C ASP A 609 -21.89 -33.99 -2.08
N LEU A 610 -21.83 -32.96 -2.91
CA LEU A 610 -22.95 -32.52 -3.77
C LEU A 610 -23.41 -33.63 -4.73
N GLY A 611 -22.46 -34.35 -5.33
CA GLY A 611 -22.76 -35.49 -6.21
C GLY A 611 -23.30 -36.72 -5.46
N ASN A 612 -23.02 -36.85 -4.16
CA ASN A 612 -23.49 -37.96 -3.34
C ASN A 612 -24.93 -37.79 -2.82
N VAL A 613 -25.53 -36.60 -2.96
CA VAL A 613 -26.91 -36.32 -2.50
C VAL A 613 -27.95 -37.18 -3.23
N ASP A 614 -27.79 -37.39 -4.54
CA ASP A 614 -28.63 -38.27 -5.34
C ASP A 614 -27.76 -39.00 -6.37
N ALA A 615 -27.56 -40.30 -6.17
CA ALA A 615 -26.72 -41.13 -7.02
C ALA A 615 -27.19 -41.16 -8.50
N ASN A 616 -28.49 -40.97 -8.76
CA ASN A 616 -29.05 -40.94 -10.10
C ASN A 616 -28.87 -39.57 -10.78
N LYS A 617 -28.49 -38.54 -10.03
CA LYS A 617 -28.26 -37.17 -10.52
C LYS A 617 -26.87 -36.63 -10.21
N LYS A 618 -25.93 -37.48 -9.77
CA LYS A 618 -24.60 -37.08 -9.28
C LYS A 618 -23.88 -36.07 -10.18
N TRP A 619 -23.82 -36.33 -11.48
CA TRP A 619 -23.18 -35.43 -12.45
C TRP A 619 -24.03 -34.23 -12.81
N LYS A 620 -25.36 -34.34 -12.74
CA LYS A 620 -26.26 -33.20 -12.89
C LYS A 620 -26.04 -32.19 -11.78
N SER A 621 -25.94 -32.64 -10.53
CA SER A 621 -25.68 -31.75 -9.38
C SER A 621 -24.34 -31.03 -9.49
N ILE A 622 -23.28 -31.75 -9.85
CA ILE A 622 -21.94 -31.17 -10.03
C ILE A 622 -21.92 -30.17 -11.19
N LEU A 623 -22.44 -30.55 -12.36
CA LEU A 623 -22.48 -29.65 -13.52
C LEU A 623 -23.37 -28.44 -13.26
N THR A 624 -24.48 -28.57 -12.53
CA THR A 624 -25.32 -27.42 -12.16
C THR A 624 -24.53 -26.46 -11.27
N GLY A 625 -23.84 -26.97 -10.24
CA GLY A 625 -23.00 -26.13 -9.37
C GLY A 625 -21.87 -25.40 -10.11
N LEU A 626 -21.24 -26.07 -11.08
CA LEU A 626 -20.21 -25.46 -11.92
C LEU A 626 -20.79 -24.42 -12.90
N CYS A 627 -21.92 -24.76 -13.54
CA CYS A 627 -22.57 -23.90 -14.52
C CYS A 627 -23.10 -22.61 -13.91
N VAL A 628 -23.66 -22.65 -12.69
CA VAL A 628 -24.16 -21.43 -12.03
C VAL A 628 -23.08 -20.61 -11.34
N SER A 629 -21.80 -21.01 -11.39
CA SER A 629 -20.73 -20.20 -10.81
C SER A 629 -20.46 -18.95 -11.67
N PRO A 630 -20.48 -17.74 -11.09
CA PRO A 630 -20.24 -16.51 -11.85
C PRO A 630 -18.80 -16.37 -12.36
N GLU A 631 -17.85 -17.14 -11.80
CA GLU A 631 -16.41 -16.94 -12.05
C GLU A 631 -15.98 -17.25 -13.49
N TRP A 632 -16.62 -18.22 -14.17
CA TRP A 632 -16.35 -18.47 -15.59
C TRP A 632 -17.07 -17.46 -16.51
N MET A 633 -17.99 -16.67 -15.96
CA MET A 633 -18.79 -15.66 -16.66
C MET A 633 -18.21 -14.25 -16.53
N ILE A 634 -16.97 -14.08 -16.07
CA ILE A 634 -16.30 -12.79 -16.00
C ILE A 634 -15.22 -12.79 -17.08
N LEU A 635 -15.37 -11.92 -18.08
CA LEU A 635 -14.43 -11.73 -19.20
C LEU A 635 -13.50 -10.53 -18.97
#